data_AF-A0A974UWP6-F1
#
_entry.id   AF-A0A974UWP6-F1
#
_cell.length_a   1.000
_cell.length_b   1.000
_cell.length_c   1.000
_cell.angle_alpha   90.00
_cell.angle_beta   90.00
_cell.angle_gamma   90.00
#
_symmetry.space_group_name_H-M   'P 1'
#
loop_
_entity.id
_entity.type
_entity.pdbx_description
1 polymer ?
#
loop_
_entity_poly.entity_id
_entity_poly.type
_entity_poly.pdbx_seq_one_letter_code
_entity_poly.pdbx_strand_id
1 'polypeptide(L)'
;MTPKPEAVPLDLGRFKDREQALILAGAGCPRTYTEIAKHHMTRLNGQLTANMLLFGSFVSRMRGLHEGVVREIAADDQHAAFPLIRAWLEVSTIALYCLRKPDYVNFMLWGPGKDRPGHKSFAAMFHVVREDAPGHEPIYRQLSDYSHFGQLGIWNAHTPGEDSRYVSWTDIPRFRNEGHFQTACAWAHELAANGFQTLHRLGGFLIPGLGDDSDPDDPATP
;
A
#
# COMPACT_ATOMS: atom_id res chain seq x y z
N MET A 1 -16.36 -25.41 7.17
CA MET A 1 -15.14 -25.34 6.33
C MET A 1 -15.24 -24.06 5.52
N THR A 2 -14.54 -23.00 5.93
CA THR A 2 -14.46 -21.77 5.13
C THR A 2 -13.66 -22.10 3.87
N PRO A 3 -14.13 -21.73 2.67
CA PRO A 3 -13.37 -21.96 1.44
C PRO A 3 -11.97 -21.39 1.59
N LYS A 4 -10.96 -22.18 1.18
CA LYS A 4 -9.56 -21.77 1.17
C LYS A 4 -9.48 -20.49 0.34
N PRO A 5 -8.95 -19.37 0.86
CA PRO A 5 -8.80 -18.17 0.06
C PRO A 5 -8.00 -18.53 -1.19
N GLU A 6 -8.57 -18.26 -2.36
CA GLU A 6 -7.85 -18.41 -3.63
C GLU A 6 -6.60 -17.52 -3.54
N ALA A 7 -5.43 -18.15 -3.67
CA ALA A 7 -4.18 -17.41 -3.66
C ALA A 7 -4.19 -16.46 -4.86
N VAL A 8 -3.96 -15.17 -4.62
CA VAL A 8 -3.74 -14.22 -5.70
C VAL A 8 -2.47 -14.66 -6.43
N PRO A 9 -2.52 -14.97 -7.73
CA PRO A 9 -1.35 -15.41 -8.46
C PRO A 9 -0.37 -14.24 -8.55
N LEU A 10 0.72 -14.31 -7.79
CA LEU A 10 1.89 -13.43 -7.92
C LEU A 10 2.89 -14.08 -8.87
N ASP A 11 3.44 -13.31 -9.81
CA ASP A 11 4.57 -13.76 -10.61
C ASP A 11 5.86 -13.71 -9.79
N LEU A 12 6.19 -14.82 -9.14
CA LEU A 12 7.42 -14.96 -8.36
C LEU A 12 8.65 -15.22 -9.24
N GLY A 13 8.49 -15.49 -10.55
CA GLY A 13 9.59 -15.86 -11.44
C GLY A 13 10.64 -14.77 -11.63
N ARG A 14 10.30 -13.52 -11.31
CA ARG A 14 11.18 -12.35 -11.37
C ARG A 14 12.04 -12.16 -10.11
N PHE A 15 11.78 -12.91 -9.03
CA PHE A 15 12.44 -12.81 -7.73
C PHE A 15 13.45 -13.96 -7.55
N LYS A 16 14.46 -14.03 -8.43
CA LYS A 16 15.35 -15.20 -8.56
C LYS A 16 16.24 -15.44 -7.34
N ASP A 17 16.68 -14.35 -6.72
CA ASP A 17 17.48 -14.35 -5.50
C ASP A 17 17.07 -13.19 -4.58
N ARG A 18 17.57 -13.23 -3.33
CA ARG A 18 17.18 -12.26 -2.29
C ARG A 18 17.59 -10.84 -2.61
N GLU A 19 18.76 -10.65 -3.20
CA GLU A 19 19.28 -9.33 -3.52
C GLU A 19 18.43 -8.67 -4.61
N GLN A 20 18.19 -9.39 -5.71
CA GLN A 20 17.31 -8.96 -6.78
C GLN A 20 15.89 -8.69 -6.27
N ALA A 21 15.37 -9.56 -5.41
CA ALA A 21 14.04 -9.41 -4.82
C ALA A 21 13.92 -8.14 -3.98
N LEU A 22 14.93 -7.81 -3.17
CA LEU A 22 14.99 -6.56 -2.39
C LEU A 22 15.10 -5.33 -3.27
N ILE A 23 15.89 -5.38 -4.34
CA ILE A 23 15.99 -4.28 -5.32
C ILE A 23 14.62 -4.00 -5.94
N LEU A 24 13.90 -5.05 -6.34
CA LEU A 24 12.54 -4.91 -6.90
C LEU A 24 11.54 -4.40 -5.86
N ALA A 25 11.61 -4.91 -4.63
CA ALA A 25 10.76 -4.48 -3.53
C ALA A 25 10.97 -2.99 -3.21
N GLY A 26 12.20 -2.48 -3.29
CA GLY A 26 12.55 -1.07 -3.03
C GLY A 26 12.43 -0.13 -4.23
N ALA A 27 12.05 -0.64 -5.41
CA ALA A 27 12.08 0.13 -6.65
C ALA A 27 11.30 1.46 -6.56
N GLY A 28 11.94 2.55 -6.99
CA GLY A 28 11.37 3.90 -7.00
C GLY A 28 11.41 4.65 -5.67
N CYS A 29 11.57 3.96 -4.53
CA CYS A 29 11.64 4.63 -3.22
C CYS A 29 13.07 5.14 -2.94
N PRO A 30 13.25 6.36 -2.37
CA PRO A 30 12.23 7.39 -2.04
C PRO A 30 11.96 8.39 -3.18
N ARG A 31 12.67 8.25 -4.30
CA ARG A 31 12.74 9.24 -5.37
C ARG A 31 11.37 9.52 -6.00
N THR A 32 10.64 8.47 -6.38
CA THR A 32 9.35 8.59 -7.07
C THR A 32 8.30 9.27 -6.19
N TYR A 33 8.24 8.97 -4.88
CA TYR A 33 7.38 9.71 -3.95
C TYR A 33 7.69 11.20 -3.91
N THR A 34 8.98 11.54 -3.91
CA THR A 34 9.44 12.93 -3.90
C THR A 34 9.07 13.64 -5.20
N GLU A 35 9.21 12.97 -6.35
CA GLU A 35 8.84 13.49 -7.66
C GLU A 35 7.32 13.71 -7.76
N ILE A 36 6.51 12.76 -7.31
CA ILE A 36 5.04 12.88 -7.24
C ILE A 36 4.63 14.06 -6.35
N ALA A 37 5.21 14.17 -5.14
CA ALA A 37 4.92 15.29 -4.25
C ALA A 37 5.25 16.62 -4.90
N LYS A 38 6.46 16.77 -5.45
CA LYS A 38 6.86 18.00 -6.16
C LYS A 38 5.89 18.33 -7.28
N HIS A 39 5.57 17.35 -8.13
CA HIS A 39 4.70 17.54 -9.29
C HIS A 39 3.33 18.13 -8.95
N HIS A 40 2.71 17.72 -7.85
CA HIS A 40 1.38 18.22 -7.47
C HIS A 40 1.44 19.41 -6.49
N MET A 41 2.37 19.38 -5.52
CA MET A 41 2.38 20.34 -4.41
C MET A 41 3.03 21.69 -4.78
N THR A 42 3.86 21.77 -5.82
CA THR A 42 4.43 23.07 -6.24
C THR A 42 3.49 23.90 -7.11
N ARG A 43 2.39 23.30 -7.62
CA ARG A 43 1.43 23.95 -8.53
C ARG A 43 0.64 25.10 -7.89
N LEU A 44 0.55 25.13 -6.56
CA LEU A 44 -0.24 26.12 -5.84
C LEU A 44 0.53 27.42 -5.53
N ASN A 45 1.72 27.64 -6.10
CA ASN A 45 2.54 28.85 -5.89
C ASN A 45 2.72 29.23 -4.40
N GLY A 46 2.81 28.23 -3.52
CA GLY A 46 2.97 28.42 -2.07
C GLY A 46 1.66 28.57 -1.27
N GLN A 47 0.49 28.50 -1.90
CA GLN A 47 -0.79 28.48 -1.18
C GLN A 47 -1.00 27.12 -0.49
N LEU A 48 -1.10 27.14 0.84
CA LEU A 48 -1.39 25.96 1.63
C LEU A 48 -2.90 25.71 1.70
N THR A 49 -3.35 24.52 1.29
CA THR A 49 -4.75 24.09 1.40
C THR A 49 -4.88 22.82 2.23
N ALA A 50 -6.07 22.58 2.79
CA ALA A 50 -6.36 21.34 3.52
C ALA A 50 -6.16 20.10 2.64
N ASN A 51 -6.55 20.16 1.37
CA ASN A 51 -6.35 19.08 0.40
C ASN A 51 -4.87 18.81 0.12
N MET A 52 -4.05 19.86 0.04
CA MET A 52 -2.59 19.73 -0.10
C MET A 52 -1.97 19.05 1.13
N LEU A 53 -2.43 19.40 2.34
CA LEU A 53 -2.01 18.74 3.58
C LEU A 53 -2.42 17.26 3.60
N LEU A 54 -3.66 16.94 3.20
CA LEU A 54 -4.13 15.55 3.10
C LEU A 54 -3.30 14.75 2.10
N PHE A 55 -3.06 15.30 0.91
CA PHE A 55 -2.24 14.66 -0.11
C PHE A 55 -0.81 14.41 0.38
N GLY A 56 -0.16 15.43 0.97
CA GLY A 56 1.17 15.30 1.55
C GLY A 56 1.24 14.24 2.65
N SER A 57 0.16 14.08 3.43
CA SER A 57 0.04 12.99 4.42
C SER A 57 -0.01 11.60 3.76
N PHE A 58 -0.73 11.42 2.65
CA PHE A 58 -0.71 10.16 1.90
C PHE A 58 0.68 9.84 1.36
N VAL A 59 1.35 10.81 0.71
CA VAL A 59 2.71 10.61 0.18
C VAL A 59 3.67 10.22 1.31
N SER A 60 3.67 10.97 2.41
CA SER A 60 4.60 10.73 3.52
C SER A 60 4.37 9.36 4.18
N ARG A 61 3.10 8.97 4.39
CA ARG A 61 2.76 7.65 4.98
C ARG A 61 3.14 6.50 4.05
N MET A 62 2.78 6.59 2.77
CA MET A 62 3.13 5.53 1.81
C MET A 62 4.64 5.38 1.68
N ARG A 63 5.38 6.49 1.58
CA ARG A 63 6.84 6.47 1.56
C ARG A 63 7.43 5.80 2.80
N GLY A 64 7.01 6.26 4.00
CA GLY A 64 7.53 5.71 5.25
C GLY A 64 7.21 4.23 5.43
N LEU A 65 6.03 3.79 4.99
CA LEU A 65 5.65 2.38 4.99
C LEU A 65 6.46 1.57 3.97
N HIS A 66 6.70 2.10 2.77
CA HIS A 66 7.54 1.44 1.77
C HIS A 66 8.99 1.27 2.28
N GLU A 67 9.60 2.34 2.79
CA GLU A 67 10.94 2.29 3.41
C GLU A 67 10.98 1.29 4.58
N GLY A 68 9.96 1.33 5.45
CA GLY A 68 9.82 0.41 6.58
C GLY A 68 9.72 -1.05 6.15
N VAL A 69 8.84 -1.36 5.19
CA VAL A 69 8.66 -2.72 4.66
C VAL A 69 9.97 -3.26 4.10
N VAL A 70 10.66 -2.50 3.25
CA VAL A 70 11.92 -2.95 2.63
C VAL A 70 12.99 -3.19 3.68
N ARG A 71 13.08 -2.32 4.69
CA ARG A 71 14.01 -2.48 5.83
C ARG A 71 13.76 -3.77 6.60
N GLU A 72 12.50 -4.06 6.95
CA GLU A 72 12.18 -5.27 7.72
C GLU A 72 12.27 -6.55 6.89
N ILE A 73 11.97 -6.51 5.59
CA ILE A 73 12.23 -7.64 4.68
C ILE A 73 13.74 -7.93 4.63
N ALA A 74 14.57 -6.89 4.48
CA ALA A 74 16.03 -7.04 4.44
C ALA A 74 16.61 -7.57 5.77
N ALA A 75 15.95 -7.27 6.90
CA ALA A 75 16.29 -7.80 8.21
C ALA A 75 15.78 -9.23 8.47
N ASP A 76 15.16 -9.86 7.47
CA ASP A 76 14.49 -11.18 7.57
C ASP A 76 13.32 -11.19 8.58
N ASP A 77 12.79 -10.02 8.99
CA ASP A 77 11.74 -9.92 10.00
C ASP A 77 10.34 -9.98 9.37
N GLN A 78 9.83 -11.18 9.15
CA GLN A 78 8.46 -11.38 8.65
C GLN A 78 7.38 -10.85 9.62
N HIS A 79 7.66 -10.80 10.93
CA HIS A 79 6.69 -10.42 11.95
C HIS A 79 6.46 -8.91 11.96
N ALA A 80 7.48 -8.13 11.59
CA ALA A 80 7.36 -6.70 11.36
C ALA A 80 6.93 -6.39 9.90
N ALA A 81 7.49 -7.09 8.91
CA ALA A 81 7.21 -6.83 7.50
C ALA A 81 5.72 -7.00 7.14
N PHE A 82 5.07 -8.09 7.56
CA PHE A 82 3.66 -8.33 7.17
C PHE A 82 2.66 -7.31 7.74
N PRO A 83 2.71 -6.92 9.02
CA PRO A 83 1.89 -5.81 9.52
C PRO A 83 2.13 -4.49 8.79
N LEU A 84 3.40 -4.19 8.41
CA LEU A 84 3.72 -2.99 7.66
C LEU A 84 3.17 -3.03 6.23
N ILE A 85 3.28 -4.16 5.53
CA ILE A 85 2.65 -4.36 4.21
C ILE A 85 1.13 -4.19 4.32
N ARG A 86 0.51 -4.73 5.37
CA ARG A 86 -0.92 -4.57 5.61
C ARG A 86 -1.31 -3.10 5.76
N ALA A 87 -0.61 -2.37 6.63
CA ALA A 87 -0.84 -0.94 6.84
C ALA A 87 -0.63 -0.13 5.55
N TRP A 88 0.33 -0.52 4.71
CA TRP A 88 0.53 0.12 3.41
C TRP A 88 -0.63 -0.12 2.45
N LEU A 89 -1.09 -1.37 2.34
CA LEU A 89 -2.27 -1.73 1.54
C LEU A 89 -3.52 -0.98 2.01
N GLU A 90 -3.70 -0.83 3.32
CA GLU A 90 -4.78 -0.05 3.93
C GLU A 90 -4.74 1.42 3.47
N VAL A 91 -3.56 2.07 3.54
CA VAL A 91 -3.38 3.46 3.08
C VAL A 91 -3.68 3.60 1.59
N SER A 92 -3.19 2.68 0.75
CA SER A 92 -3.49 2.63 -0.69
C SER A 92 -4.98 2.46 -0.97
N THR A 93 -5.65 1.62 -0.19
CA THR A 93 -7.09 1.40 -0.30
C THR A 93 -7.89 2.65 0.07
N ILE A 94 -7.50 3.36 1.12
CA ILE A 94 -8.17 4.62 1.51
C ILE A 94 -7.99 5.67 0.41
N ALA A 95 -6.81 5.77 -0.20
CA ALA A 95 -6.56 6.70 -1.30
C ALA A 95 -7.46 6.40 -2.53
N LEU A 96 -7.54 5.13 -2.94
CA LEU A 96 -8.46 4.69 -4.01
C LEU A 96 -9.92 4.92 -3.63
N TYR A 97 -10.29 4.72 -2.36
CA TYR A 97 -11.64 4.97 -1.88
C TYR A 97 -12.01 6.45 -1.99
N CYS A 98 -11.11 7.37 -1.64
CA CYS A 98 -11.32 8.80 -1.80
C CYS A 98 -11.55 9.17 -3.27
N LEU A 99 -10.83 8.54 -4.22
CA LEU A 99 -11.05 8.73 -5.65
C LEU A 99 -12.43 8.25 -6.11
N ARG A 100 -12.94 7.14 -5.57
CA ARG A 100 -14.26 6.57 -5.94
C ARG A 100 -15.43 7.19 -5.18
N LYS A 101 -15.17 7.75 -3.99
CA LYS A 101 -16.14 8.40 -3.11
C LYS A 101 -15.57 9.75 -2.64
N PRO A 102 -15.58 10.78 -3.51
CA PRO A 102 -14.99 12.10 -3.24
C PRO A 102 -15.37 12.71 -1.89
N ASP A 103 -16.63 12.59 -1.47
CA ASP A 103 -17.11 13.13 -0.19
C ASP A 103 -16.38 12.55 1.03
N TYR A 104 -15.75 11.37 0.90
CA TYR A 104 -14.97 10.77 1.97
C TYR A 104 -13.72 11.58 2.33
N VAL A 105 -13.25 12.47 1.45
CA VAL A 105 -12.20 13.46 1.76
C VAL A 105 -12.60 14.34 2.94
N ASN A 106 -13.88 14.75 3.04
CA ASN A 106 -14.37 15.55 4.16
C ASN A 106 -14.31 14.78 5.49
N PHE A 107 -14.54 13.46 5.46
CA PHE A 107 -14.33 12.62 6.65
C PHE A 107 -12.84 12.53 7.02
N MET A 108 -11.95 12.38 6.04
CA MET A 108 -10.51 12.30 6.28
C MET A 108 -9.92 13.58 6.87
N LEU A 109 -10.40 14.75 6.41
CA LEU A 109 -9.93 16.05 6.88
C LEU A 109 -10.49 16.41 8.26
N TRP A 110 -11.76 16.11 8.48
CA TRP A 110 -12.51 16.73 9.59
C TRP A 110 -13.07 15.72 10.60
N GLY A 111 -13.01 14.42 10.31
CA GLY A 111 -13.60 13.35 11.12
C GLY A 111 -15.12 13.18 10.91
N PRO A 112 -15.83 12.51 11.84
CA PRO A 112 -17.28 12.32 11.76
C PRO A 112 -18.06 13.63 11.97
N GLY A 113 -19.26 13.73 11.37
CA GLY A 113 -20.16 14.88 11.55
C GLY A 113 -21.54 14.69 10.89
N LYS A 114 -22.48 15.60 11.21
CA LYS A 114 -23.90 15.50 10.82
C LYS A 114 -24.12 15.36 9.30
N ASP A 115 -23.31 16.05 8.51
CA ASP A 115 -23.41 16.08 7.04
C ASP A 115 -22.16 15.50 6.36
N ARG A 116 -21.45 14.60 7.05
CA ARG A 116 -20.23 13.95 6.56
C ARG A 116 -20.40 12.44 6.52
N PRO A 117 -19.74 11.73 5.58
CA PRO A 117 -19.81 10.29 5.57
C PRO A 117 -19.25 9.72 6.88
N GLY A 118 -19.89 8.69 7.40
CA GLY A 118 -19.38 7.95 8.55
C GLY A 118 -18.13 7.12 8.20
N HIS A 119 -17.39 6.74 9.24
CA HIS A 119 -16.24 5.84 9.11
C HIS A 119 -16.61 4.55 8.37
N LYS A 120 -15.72 4.09 7.47
CA LYS A 120 -15.94 2.87 6.68
C LYS A 120 -14.98 1.77 7.11
N SER A 121 -15.50 0.54 7.19
CA SER A 121 -14.67 -0.64 7.37
C SER A 121 -13.88 -0.94 6.10
N PHE A 122 -12.72 -1.59 6.23
CA PHE A 122 -11.94 -2.02 5.07
C PHE A 122 -12.71 -2.97 4.15
N ALA A 123 -13.56 -3.85 4.70
CA ALA A 123 -14.44 -4.69 3.88
C ALA A 123 -15.33 -3.87 2.94
N ALA A 124 -15.93 -2.77 3.44
CA ALA A 124 -16.72 -1.87 2.61
C ALA A 124 -15.86 -1.09 1.61
N MET A 125 -14.64 -0.70 1.97
CA MET A 125 -13.72 -0.02 1.06
C MET A 125 -13.27 -0.94 -0.07
N PHE A 126 -12.86 -2.17 0.23
CA PHE A 126 -12.45 -3.17 -0.77
C PHE A 126 -13.54 -3.43 -1.79
N HIS A 127 -14.80 -3.54 -1.35
CA HIS A 127 -15.92 -3.70 -2.26
C HIS A 127 -16.01 -2.57 -3.28
N VAL A 128 -15.77 -1.32 -2.85
CA VAL A 128 -15.84 -0.13 -3.72
C VAL A 128 -14.63 -0.04 -4.66
N VAL A 129 -13.43 -0.43 -4.22
CA VAL A 129 -12.20 -0.28 -5.02
C VAL A 129 -11.80 -1.54 -5.79
N ARG A 130 -12.62 -2.60 -5.76
CA ARG A 130 -12.31 -3.91 -6.36
C ARG A 130 -11.93 -3.86 -7.85
N GLU A 131 -12.44 -2.87 -8.58
CA GLU A 131 -12.14 -2.69 -10.01
C GLU A 131 -10.77 -2.04 -10.23
N ASP A 132 -10.33 -1.17 -9.32
CA ASP A 132 -8.99 -0.57 -9.38
C ASP A 132 -7.92 -1.51 -8.79
N ALA A 133 -8.29 -2.32 -7.80
CA ALA A 133 -7.35 -3.12 -7.02
C ALA A 133 -7.95 -4.46 -6.57
N PRO A 134 -8.23 -5.39 -7.50
CA PRO A 134 -8.89 -6.66 -7.20
C PRO A 134 -8.11 -7.55 -6.22
N GLY A 135 -6.78 -7.42 -6.17
CA GLY A 135 -5.92 -8.18 -5.27
C GLY A 135 -5.90 -7.69 -3.81
N HIS A 136 -6.43 -6.50 -3.50
CA HIS A 136 -6.28 -5.92 -2.16
C HIS A 136 -6.98 -6.74 -1.07
N GLU A 137 -8.24 -7.16 -1.28
CA GLU A 137 -8.98 -7.88 -0.24
C GLU A 137 -8.36 -9.24 0.11
N PRO A 138 -8.02 -10.12 -0.87
CA PRO A 138 -7.39 -11.39 -0.55
C PRO A 138 -6.04 -11.23 0.17
N ILE A 139 -5.20 -10.29 -0.30
CA ILE A 139 -3.89 -10.00 0.32
C ILE A 139 -4.10 -9.49 1.75
N TYR A 140 -5.02 -8.55 1.96
CA TYR A 140 -5.34 -8.03 3.28
C TYR A 140 -5.80 -9.14 4.24
N ARG A 141 -6.63 -10.07 3.78
CA ARG A 141 -7.10 -11.20 4.58
C ARG A 141 -5.93 -12.08 5.01
N GLN A 142 -5.05 -12.43 4.07
CA GLN A 142 -3.86 -13.23 4.36
C GLN A 142 -2.89 -12.52 5.33
N LEU A 143 -2.60 -11.23 5.11
CA LEU A 143 -1.76 -10.44 6.00
C LEU A 143 -2.39 -10.27 7.39
N SER A 144 -3.71 -10.15 7.47
CA SER A 144 -4.45 -10.10 8.73
C SER A 144 -4.34 -11.40 9.51
N ASP A 145 -4.30 -12.55 8.85
CA ASP A 145 -4.09 -13.85 9.50
C ASP A 145 -2.67 -13.99 10.09
N TYR A 146 -1.68 -13.29 9.51
CA TYR A 146 -0.32 -13.20 10.06
C TYR A 146 -0.20 -12.16 11.19
N SER A 147 -0.94 -11.06 11.10
CA SER A 147 -0.83 -9.92 12.02
C SER A 147 -1.71 -10.05 13.25
N HIS A 148 -2.84 -10.76 13.14
CA HIS A 148 -3.68 -11.13 14.28
C HIS A 148 -3.30 -12.54 14.75
N PHE A 149 -3.71 -12.92 15.97
CA PHE A 149 -3.56 -14.29 16.51
C PHE A 149 -4.46 -15.32 15.79
N GLY A 150 -4.42 -15.34 14.47
CA GLY A 150 -4.99 -16.38 13.63
C GLY A 150 -4.06 -17.59 13.52
N GLN A 151 -4.48 -18.59 12.74
CA GLN A 151 -3.69 -19.80 12.55
C GLN A 151 -2.28 -19.49 12.01
N LEU A 152 -2.17 -18.62 11.00
CA LEU A 152 -0.86 -18.27 10.43
C LEU A 152 0.04 -17.53 11.43
N GLY A 153 -0.51 -16.58 12.21
CA GLY A 153 0.21 -15.89 13.27
C GLY A 153 0.78 -16.84 14.33
N ILE A 154 0.00 -17.83 14.78
CA ILE A 154 0.46 -18.84 15.77
C ILE A 154 1.60 -19.68 15.19
N TRP A 155 1.45 -20.19 13.97
CA TRP A 155 2.43 -21.10 13.37
C TRP A 155 3.69 -20.40 12.84
N ASN A 156 3.74 -19.08 12.85
CA ASN A 156 4.85 -18.34 12.24
C ASN A 156 6.16 -18.42 13.05
N ALA A 157 6.04 -18.53 14.38
CA ALA A 157 7.17 -18.74 15.29
C ALA A 157 7.65 -20.21 15.34
N HIS A 158 7.00 -21.10 14.59
CA HIS A 158 7.17 -22.54 14.70
C HIS A 158 7.68 -23.15 13.39
N THR A 159 8.56 -24.16 13.49
CA THR A 159 8.98 -24.97 12.34
C THR A 159 8.69 -26.45 12.62
N PRO A 160 7.95 -27.15 11.73
CA PRO A 160 7.76 -28.59 11.86
C PRO A 160 9.11 -29.30 11.67
N GLY A 161 9.41 -30.25 12.56
CA GLY A 161 10.53 -31.16 12.39
C GLY A 161 10.27 -32.21 11.29
N GLU A 162 11.27 -33.05 11.01
CA GLU A 162 11.15 -34.14 10.03
C GLU A 162 10.05 -35.16 10.40
N ASP A 163 9.88 -35.42 11.69
CA ASP A 163 8.71 -36.11 12.25
C ASP A 163 7.68 -35.05 12.67
N SER A 164 6.49 -35.10 12.07
CA SER A 164 5.39 -34.15 12.27
C SER A 164 4.87 -34.06 13.71
N ARG A 165 5.35 -34.93 14.60
CA ARG A 165 5.09 -34.88 16.05
C ARG A 165 5.97 -33.88 16.80
N TYR A 166 7.01 -33.33 16.17
CA TYR A 166 7.92 -32.36 16.78
C TYR A 166 7.84 -31.01 16.06
N VAL A 167 7.87 -29.96 16.86
CA VAL A 167 7.86 -28.58 16.39
C VAL A 167 8.90 -27.81 17.19
N SER A 168 9.77 -27.07 16.51
CA SER A 168 10.65 -26.10 17.15
C SER A 168 9.97 -24.74 17.24
N TRP A 169 10.29 -24.00 18.29
CA TRP A 169 9.89 -22.60 18.49
C TRP A 169 11.14 -21.71 18.44
N THR A 170 11.01 -20.49 17.95
CA THR A 170 12.05 -19.45 17.96
C THR A 170 11.44 -18.11 18.34
N ASP A 171 12.16 -17.32 19.13
CA ASP A 171 11.89 -15.90 19.39
C ASP A 171 12.59 -14.98 18.39
N ILE A 172 13.56 -15.49 17.63
CA ILE A 172 14.25 -14.74 16.58
C ILE A 172 13.33 -14.59 15.36
N PRO A 173 13.02 -13.36 14.92
CA PRO A 173 12.28 -13.13 13.69
C PRO A 173 13.04 -13.67 12.48
N ARG A 174 12.32 -14.34 11.58
CA ARG A 174 12.85 -14.88 10.32
C ARG A 174 11.71 -15.09 9.35
N PHE A 175 11.93 -15.08 8.04
CA PHE A 175 10.93 -15.63 7.13
C PHE A 175 10.83 -17.15 7.31
N ARG A 176 9.61 -17.71 7.20
CA ARG A 176 9.41 -19.15 7.35
C ARG A 176 10.15 -19.97 6.29
N ASN A 177 10.20 -19.47 5.08
CA ASN A 177 10.88 -20.06 3.94
C ASN A 177 11.12 -18.99 2.86
N GLU A 178 11.88 -19.35 1.84
CA GLU A 178 12.21 -18.44 0.74
C GLU A 178 10.96 -17.96 -0.02
N GLY A 179 9.95 -18.82 -0.17
CA GLY A 179 8.69 -18.44 -0.82
C GLY A 179 7.97 -17.31 -0.09
N HIS A 180 7.97 -17.29 1.25
CA HIS A 180 7.40 -16.18 2.02
C HIS A 180 8.18 -14.88 1.85
N PHE A 181 9.51 -14.97 1.81
CA PHE A 181 10.38 -13.82 1.55
C PHE A 181 10.10 -13.23 0.16
N GLN A 182 10.08 -14.07 -0.88
CA GLN A 182 9.76 -13.67 -2.25
C GLN A 182 8.33 -13.10 -2.35
N THR A 183 7.37 -13.70 -1.65
CA THR A 183 5.99 -13.20 -1.58
C THR A 183 5.92 -11.79 -0.99
N ALA A 184 6.65 -11.53 0.10
CA ALA A 184 6.72 -10.20 0.70
C ALA A 184 7.33 -9.16 -0.26
N CYS A 185 8.41 -9.53 -0.96
CA CYS A 185 9.03 -8.68 -1.98
C CYS A 185 8.07 -8.39 -3.13
N ALA A 186 7.33 -9.39 -3.60
CA ALA A 186 6.34 -9.25 -4.66
C ALA A 186 5.20 -8.32 -4.25
N TRP A 187 4.64 -8.49 -3.04
CA TRP A 187 3.63 -7.57 -2.52
C TRP A 187 4.15 -6.14 -2.40
N ALA A 188 5.36 -5.94 -1.88
CA ALA A 188 5.97 -4.61 -1.79
C ALA A 188 6.13 -3.96 -3.17
N HIS A 189 6.59 -4.73 -4.17
CA HIS A 189 6.75 -4.25 -5.54
C HIS A 189 5.42 -3.83 -6.18
N GLU A 190 4.39 -4.68 -6.09
CA GLU A 190 3.06 -4.40 -6.64
C GLU A 190 2.38 -3.22 -5.92
N LEU A 191 2.51 -3.14 -4.59
CA LEU A 191 1.99 -2.01 -3.81
C LEU A 191 2.70 -0.70 -4.16
N ALA A 192 4.01 -0.73 -4.44
CA ALA A 192 4.74 0.44 -4.92
C ALA A 192 4.19 0.92 -6.26
N ALA A 193 4.12 0.03 -7.25
CA ALA A 193 3.65 0.36 -8.60
C ALA A 193 2.23 0.94 -8.58
N ASN A 194 1.30 0.26 -7.90
CA ASN A 194 -0.08 0.72 -7.77
C ASN A 194 -0.20 1.98 -6.89
N GLY A 195 0.62 2.09 -5.85
CA GLY A 195 0.67 3.23 -4.96
C GLY A 195 1.10 4.51 -5.67
N PHE A 196 2.12 4.45 -6.54
CA PHE A 196 2.57 5.60 -7.33
C PHE A 196 1.48 6.10 -8.28
N GLN A 197 0.82 5.19 -9.00
CA GLN A 197 -0.31 5.55 -9.88
C GLN A 197 -1.47 6.15 -9.09
N THR A 198 -1.80 5.55 -7.93
CA THR A 198 -2.85 6.04 -7.04
C THR A 198 -2.54 7.45 -6.53
N LEU A 199 -1.30 7.71 -6.10
CA LEU A 199 -0.90 9.03 -5.64
C LEU A 199 -0.95 10.07 -6.77
N HIS A 200 -0.56 9.74 -7.99
CA HIS A 200 -0.72 10.67 -9.12
C HIS A 200 -2.20 11.04 -9.36
N ARG A 201 -3.09 10.04 -9.41
CA ARG A 201 -4.54 10.26 -9.57
C ARG A 201 -5.09 11.09 -8.41
N LEU A 202 -4.73 10.75 -7.17
CA LEU A 202 -5.18 11.44 -5.97
C LEU A 202 -4.67 12.88 -5.93
N GLY A 203 -3.43 13.13 -6.33
CA GLY A 203 -2.84 14.47 -6.41
C GLY A 203 -3.60 15.35 -7.39
N GLY A 204 -3.92 14.84 -8.59
CA GLY A 204 -4.73 15.57 -9.57
C GLY A 204 -6.16 15.85 -9.10
N PHE A 205 -6.74 14.93 -8.32
CA PHE A 205 -8.08 15.10 -7.75
C PHE A 205 -8.12 16.10 -6.57
N LEU A 206 -7.18 16.00 -5.62
CA LEU A 206 -7.16 16.85 -4.42
C LEU A 206 -6.58 18.24 -4.69
N ILE A 207 -5.64 18.33 -5.62
CA ILE A 207 -4.93 19.53 -6.01
C ILE A 207 -5.11 19.69 -7.53
N PRO A 208 -6.34 19.96 -8.01
CA PRO A 208 -6.53 20.31 -9.40
C PRO A 208 -5.61 21.49 -9.69
N GLY A 209 -4.87 21.44 -10.80
CA GLY A 209 -4.13 22.62 -11.23
C GLY A 209 -5.09 23.81 -11.29
N LEU A 210 -4.62 25.00 -10.91
CA LEU A 210 -5.15 26.21 -11.55
C LEU A 210 -5.06 25.90 -13.04
N GLY A 211 -6.17 25.94 -13.77
CA GLY A 211 -6.29 25.35 -15.11
C GLY A 211 -5.03 25.57 -15.95
N ASP A 212 -4.60 24.54 -16.67
CA ASP A 212 -3.78 24.79 -17.86
C ASP A 212 -4.66 25.65 -18.78
N ASP A 213 -4.58 26.97 -18.61
CA ASP A 213 -5.11 27.96 -19.58
C ASP A 213 -4.29 27.93 -20.88
N SER A 214 -3.34 26.99 -21.02
CA SER A 214 -2.85 26.59 -22.33
C SER A 214 -3.88 25.68 -23.00
N ASP A 215 -4.98 26.30 -23.44
CA ASP A 215 -5.72 25.80 -24.59
C ASP A 215 -4.74 25.76 -25.78
N PRO A 216 -4.42 24.59 -26.35
CA PRO A 216 -3.53 24.51 -27.51
C PRO A 216 -4.15 25.11 -28.79
N ASP A 217 -5.40 25.59 -28.72
CA ASP A 217 -6.14 26.21 -29.81
C ASP A 217 -6.35 27.73 -29.63
N ASP A 218 -5.37 28.49 -29.11
CA ASP A 218 -5.36 29.97 -29.27
C ASP A 218 -4.55 30.39 -30.51
N PRO A 219 -5.18 30.53 -31.69
CA PRO A 219 -4.55 31.06 -32.88
C PRO A 219 -4.53 32.60 -32.84
N ALA A 220 -3.61 33.19 -32.08
CA ALA A 220 -3.27 34.61 -32.20
C ALA A 220 -1.92 34.89 -31.51
N THR A 221 -0.87 35.51 -32.05
CA THR A 221 -0.45 36.23 -33.28
C THR A 221 1.02 36.64 -32.97
N PRO A 222 1.96 36.90 -33.90
CA PRO A 222 1.86 37.09 -35.35
C PRO A 222 2.55 36.04 -36.24
#